data_AF-A0A3M2I6Q7-F1
#
_entry.id   AF-A0A3M2I6Q7-F1
#
_cell.length_a   1.000
_cell.length_b   1.000
_cell.length_c   1.000
_cell.angle_alpha   90.00
_cell.angle_beta   90.00
_cell.angle_gamma   90.00
#
_symmetry.space_group_name_H-M   'P 1'
#
loop_
_entity.id
_entity.type
_entity.pdbx_description
1 polymer ?
#
loop_
_entity_poly.entity_id
_entity_poly.type
_entity_poly.pdbx_seq_one_letter_code
_entity_poly.pdbx_strand_id
1 'polypeptide(L)'
;PLVAFPEYHPPGSTAEVPYVTEECMTRYKDAQSRAAFMCNYIKMVLKQEGRMRVYACTLVDDDPDYDLGGSLREALRYRIMLKHHRCYACFATGASCSEPIVERPSLQKEPKLEGEL
;
A
#
# COMPACT_ATOMS: atom_id res chain seq x y z
N PRO A 1 -16.08 -9.96 -19.73
CA PRO A 1 -14.62 -10.22 -19.77
C PRO A 1 -14.20 -10.86 -18.44
N LEU A 2 -13.37 -11.90 -18.47
CA LEU A 2 -12.84 -12.50 -17.24
C LEU A 2 -11.65 -11.65 -16.77
N VAL A 3 -11.69 -11.19 -15.53
CA VAL A 3 -10.60 -10.46 -14.87
C VAL A 3 -9.96 -11.41 -13.86
N ALA A 4 -8.71 -11.77 -14.09
CA ALA A 4 -7.95 -12.61 -13.17
C ALA A 4 -7.29 -11.74 -12.09
N PHE A 5 -7.35 -12.21 -10.84
CA PHE A 5 -6.56 -11.62 -9.77
C PHE A 5 -5.11 -12.12 -9.86
N PRO A 6 -4.13 -11.31 -9.41
CA PRO A 6 -2.76 -11.80 -9.22
C PRO A 6 -2.72 -12.98 -8.26
N GLU A 7 -1.68 -13.81 -8.41
CA GLU A 7 -1.34 -14.82 -7.43
C GLU A 7 -0.74 -14.14 -6.19
N TYR A 8 -1.40 -14.28 -5.04
CA TYR A 8 -0.94 -13.72 -3.77
C TYR A 8 -0.37 -14.78 -2.83
N HIS A 9 -0.51 -16.07 -3.15
CA HIS A 9 -0.19 -17.20 -2.31
C HIS A 9 -0.89 -17.19 -0.93
N PRO A 10 -0.98 -18.33 -0.23
CA PRO A 10 -1.57 -18.39 1.11
C PRO A 10 -0.75 -17.60 2.16
N PRO A 11 -1.36 -17.16 3.28
CA PRO A 11 -0.63 -16.63 4.44
C PRO A 11 0.48 -17.58 4.91
N GLY A 12 1.63 -17.02 5.29
CA GLY A 12 2.84 -17.75 5.72
C GLY A 12 3.68 -18.35 4.59
N SER A 13 3.28 -18.17 3.32
CA SER A 13 4.09 -18.59 2.18
C SER A 13 5.23 -17.62 1.89
N THR A 14 6.26 -18.11 1.22
CA THR A 14 7.37 -17.32 0.69
C THR A 14 7.43 -17.51 -0.82
N ALA A 15 7.75 -16.45 -1.57
CA ALA A 15 8.02 -16.53 -2.99
C ALA A 15 9.37 -15.89 -3.31
N GLU A 16 10.12 -16.47 -4.25
CA GLU A 16 11.39 -15.94 -4.71
C GLU A 16 11.16 -14.77 -5.69
N VAL A 17 10.93 -13.58 -5.13
CA VAL A 17 10.75 -12.33 -5.87
C VAL A 17 11.64 -11.23 -5.30
N PRO A 18 12.11 -10.29 -6.12
CA PRO A 18 12.93 -9.19 -5.63
C PRO A 18 12.10 -8.23 -4.77
N TYR A 19 12.75 -7.61 -3.80
CA TYR A 19 12.17 -6.49 -3.07
C TYR A 19 12.03 -5.27 -3.97
N VAL A 20 10.90 -4.59 -3.87
CA VAL A 20 10.66 -3.37 -4.65
C VAL A 20 11.35 -2.20 -3.93
N THR A 21 12.41 -1.69 -4.53
CA THR A 21 13.17 -0.55 -4.01
C THR A 21 12.55 0.79 -4.45
N GLU A 22 13.03 1.89 -3.88
CA GLU A 22 12.66 3.23 -4.34
C GLU A 22 13.07 3.47 -5.80
N GLU A 23 14.24 2.96 -6.21
CA GLU A 23 14.67 3.01 -7.62
C GLU A 23 13.73 2.21 -8.52
N CYS A 24 13.27 1.02 -8.09
CA CYS A 24 12.26 0.29 -8.85
C CYS A 24 10.99 1.13 -9.04
N MET A 25 10.56 1.85 -8.03
CA MET A 25 9.36 2.71 -8.10
C MET A 25 9.55 3.89 -9.05
N THR A 26 10.70 4.57 -9.03
CA THR A 26 10.94 5.73 -9.89
C THR A 26 11.29 5.33 -11.33
N ARG A 27 11.90 4.16 -11.53
CA ARG A 27 12.28 3.63 -12.84
C ARG A 27 11.12 3.02 -13.61
N TYR A 28 10.25 2.27 -12.93
CA TYR A 28 9.21 1.47 -13.60
C TYR A 28 7.78 2.00 -13.42
N LYS A 29 7.55 3.00 -12.57
CA LYS A 29 6.21 3.60 -12.35
C LYS A 29 6.28 5.11 -12.54
N ASP A 30 5.28 5.68 -13.21
CA ASP A 30 5.08 7.12 -13.26
C ASP A 30 4.51 7.66 -11.93
N ALA A 31 4.44 8.99 -11.79
CA ALA A 31 3.99 9.62 -10.55
C ALA A 31 2.54 9.28 -10.19
N GLN A 32 1.65 9.16 -11.18
CA GLN A 32 0.24 8.84 -10.97
C GLN A 32 0.10 7.41 -10.47
N SER A 33 0.79 6.46 -11.10
CA SER A 33 0.81 5.06 -10.68
C SER A 33 1.40 4.89 -9.28
N ARG A 34 2.48 5.61 -8.94
CA ARG A 34 3.03 5.60 -7.57
C ARG A 34 2.04 6.12 -6.53
N ALA A 35 1.30 7.19 -6.85
CA ALA A 35 0.28 7.74 -5.97
C ALA A 35 -0.91 6.79 -5.76
N ALA A 36 -1.15 5.88 -6.71
CA ALA A 36 -2.23 4.90 -6.65
C ALA A 36 -1.95 3.68 -5.74
N PHE A 37 -0.72 3.52 -5.22
CA PHE A 37 -0.44 2.42 -4.30
C PHE A 37 -1.15 2.64 -2.96
N MET A 38 -2.21 1.87 -2.74
CA MET A 38 -3.07 1.97 -1.58
C MET A 38 -2.34 1.88 -0.23
N CYS A 39 -1.26 1.11 -0.15
CA CYS A 39 -0.54 0.92 1.11
C CYS A 39 0.04 2.25 1.62
N ASN A 40 0.22 3.23 0.73
CA ASN A 40 0.66 4.57 1.07
C ASN A 40 -0.41 5.32 1.89
N TYR A 41 -1.66 5.37 1.43
CA TYR A 41 -2.70 6.25 1.97
C TYR A 41 -3.87 5.54 2.67
N ILE A 42 -4.09 4.26 2.40
CA ILE A 42 -5.06 3.42 3.10
C ILE A 42 -4.35 2.73 4.26
N LYS A 43 -5.07 2.53 5.36
CA LYS A 43 -4.67 1.72 6.51
C LYS A 43 -5.82 0.78 6.83
N MET A 44 -5.53 -0.47 7.13
CA MET A 44 -6.54 -1.50 7.33
C MET A 44 -6.50 -1.97 8.77
N VAL A 45 -7.67 -2.16 9.39
CA VAL A 45 -7.75 -2.57 10.79
C VAL A 45 -8.07 -4.06 10.85
N LEU A 46 -7.17 -4.83 11.45
CA LEU A 46 -7.30 -6.28 11.60
C LEU A 46 -7.53 -6.63 13.06
N LYS A 47 -8.28 -7.71 13.30
CA LYS A 47 -8.39 -8.32 14.62
C LYS A 47 -7.47 -9.52 14.69
N GLN A 48 -6.36 -9.39 15.40
CA GLN A 48 -5.39 -10.46 15.59
C GLN A 48 -5.30 -10.80 17.08
N GLU A 49 -5.47 -12.08 17.41
CA GLU A 49 -5.39 -12.59 18.79
C GLU A 49 -6.28 -11.79 19.78
N GLY A 50 -7.47 -11.39 19.32
CA GLY A 50 -8.41 -10.61 20.12
C GLY A 50 -8.10 -9.11 20.24
N ARG A 51 -7.03 -8.63 19.60
CA ARG A 51 -6.60 -7.22 19.60
C ARG A 51 -6.84 -6.58 18.24
N MET A 52 -7.31 -5.33 18.23
CA MET A 52 -7.38 -4.54 17.01
C MET A 52 -6.01 -3.93 16.73
N ARG A 53 -5.51 -4.12 15.51
CA ARG A 53 -4.21 -3.64 15.03
C ARG A 53 -4.39 -2.94 13.70
N VAL A 54 -3.57 -1.94 13.42
CA VAL A 54 -3.62 -1.18 12.16
C VAL A 54 -2.47 -1.64 11.28
N TYR A 55 -2.79 -2.27 10.16
CA TYR A 55 -1.82 -2.75 9.18
C TYR A 55 -1.73 -1.85 7.96
N ALA A 56 -0.62 -1.97 7.23
CA ALA A 56 -0.45 -1.33 5.93
C ALA A 56 -1.43 -1.87 4.88
N CYS A 57 -1.64 -3.19 4.85
CA CYS A 57 -2.54 -3.90 3.95
C CYS A 57 -2.94 -5.25 4.57
N THR A 58 -4.17 -5.72 4.35
CA THR A 58 -4.64 -7.04 4.82
C THR A 58 -3.96 -8.20 4.11
N LEU A 59 -3.27 -7.96 2.99
CA LEU A 59 -2.50 -8.99 2.30
C LEU A 59 -1.16 -9.28 2.99
N VAL A 60 -0.72 -8.48 3.96
CA VAL A 60 0.59 -8.64 4.63
C VAL A 60 0.41 -8.79 6.13
N ASP A 61 -0.68 -9.45 6.52
CA ASP A 61 -1.06 -9.70 7.91
C ASP A 61 -0.17 -10.73 8.63
N ASP A 62 0.61 -11.48 7.85
CA ASP A 62 1.58 -12.48 8.30
C ASP A 62 3.01 -11.93 8.48
N ASP A 63 3.27 -10.66 8.15
CA ASP A 63 4.55 -10.00 8.34
C ASP A 63 4.43 -8.89 9.42
N PRO A 64 5.06 -9.06 10.60
CA PRO A 64 5.01 -8.09 11.70
C PRO A 64 5.53 -6.69 11.35
N ASP A 65 6.36 -6.55 10.31
CA ASP A 65 6.88 -5.24 9.90
C ASP A 65 5.79 -4.36 9.26
N TYR A 66 4.63 -4.93 8.95
CA TYR A 66 3.45 -4.22 8.48
C TYR A 66 2.37 -3.99 9.55
N ASP A 67 2.61 -4.44 10.79
CA ASP A 67 1.80 -4.04 11.94
C ASP A 67 2.21 -2.65 12.41
N LEU A 68 1.40 -1.66 12.07
CA LEU A 68 1.70 -0.24 12.29
C LEU A 68 1.15 0.28 13.63
N GLY A 69 0.69 -0.61 14.51
CA GLY A 69 0.34 -0.26 15.88
C GLY A 69 -1.14 -0.31 16.23
N GLY A 70 -1.49 0.29 17.37
CA GLY A 70 -2.82 0.17 17.96
C GLY A 70 -3.80 1.28 17.55
N SER A 71 -3.35 2.27 16.80
CA SER A 71 -4.17 3.43 16.42
C SER A 71 -3.79 3.99 15.06
N LEU A 72 -4.74 4.66 14.41
CA LEU A 72 -4.47 5.33 13.13
C LEU A 72 -3.39 6.42 13.26
N ARG A 73 -3.37 7.16 14.38
CA ARG A 73 -2.34 8.19 14.65
C ARG A 73 -0.94 7.60 14.70
N GLU A 74 -0.80 6.39 15.22
CA GLU A 74 0.45 5.65 15.21
C GLU A 74 0.83 5.19 13.80
N ALA A 75 -0.12 4.56 13.12
CA ALA A 75 0.09 4.01 11.80
C ALA A 75 0.50 5.04 10.74
N LEU A 76 -0.02 6.27 10.83
CA LEU A 76 0.28 7.37 9.90
C LEU A 76 1.72 7.89 9.99
N ARG A 77 2.50 7.51 11.00
CA ARG A 77 3.91 7.92 11.12
C ARG A 77 4.85 7.02 10.30
N TYR A 78 4.39 5.85 9.91
CA TYR A 78 5.23 4.87 9.23
C TYR A 78 5.23 5.07 7.72
N ARG A 79 6.44 5.07 7.15
CA ARG A 79 6.65 4.87 5.71
C ARG A 79 6.59 3.38 5.40
N ILE A 80 5.77 3.00 4.43
CA ILE A 80 5.60 1.58 4.04
C ILE A 80 6.60 1.19 2.96
N MET A 81 7.36 0.13 3.21
CA MET A 81 8.31 -0.44 2.25
C MET A 81 7.66 -1.64 1.54
N LEU A 82 7.81 -1.73 0.21
CA LEU A 82 7.21 -2.78 -0.62
C LEU A 82 8.12 -4.02 -0.73
N LYS A 83 8.48 -4.60 0.42
CA LYS A 83 9.37 -5.75 0.51
C LYS A 83 8.66 -7.12 0.49
N HIS A 84 7.37 -7.16 0.80
CA HIS A 84 6.64 -8.43 0.80
C HIS A 84 6.43 -8.97 -0.62
N HIS A 85 6.44 -10.29 -0.80
CA HIS A 85 6.22 -10.88 -2.13
C HIS A 85 4.84 -10.51 -2.72
N ARG A 86 3.84 -10.31 -1.86
CA ARG A 86 2.51 -9.80 -2.26
C ARG A 86 2.53 -8.32 -2.65
N CYS A 87 3.43 -7.52 -2.09
CA CYS A 87 3.67 -6.16 -2.58
C CYS A 87 4.25 -6.19 -4.00
N TYR A 88 5.17 -7.12 -4.28
CA TYR A 88 5.72 -7.32 -5.62
C TYR A 88 4.62 -7.71 -6.63
N ALA A 89 3.68 -8.58 -6.25
CA ALA A 89 2.54 -8.93 -7.11
C ALA A 89 1.71 -7.70 -7.51
N CYS A 90 1.37 -6.80 -6.56
CA CYS A 90 0.70 -5.54 -6.88
C CYS A 90 1.57 -4.63 -7.77
N PHE A 91 2.87 -4.55 -7.49
CA PHE A 91 3.80 -3.77 -8.31
C PHE A 91 3.91 -4.29 -9.75
N ALA A 92 4.00 -5.60 -9.95
CA ALA A 92 4.17 -6.22 -11.26
C ALA A 92 2.89 -6.13 -12.12
N THR A 93 1.72 -6.26 -11.49
CA THR A 93 0.43 -6.36 -12.20
C THR A 93 -0.35 -5.05 -12.25
N GLY A 94 -0.02 -4.08 -11.39
CA GLY A 94 -0.81 -2.87 -11.21
C GLY A 94 -2.12 -3.09 -10.46
N ALA A 95 -2.27 -4.24 -9.79
CA ALA A 95 -3.47 -4.55 -9.02
C ALA A 95 -3.69 -3.56 -7.88
N SER A 96 -4.96 -3.18 -7.70
CA SER A 96 -5.42 -2.35 -6.59
C SER A 96 -6.81 -2.81 -6.15
N CYS A 97 -6.99 -2.99 -4.86
CA CYS A 97 -8.30 -3.12 -4.19
C CYS A 97 -8.88 -1.75 -3.75
N SER A 98 -8.30 -0.63 -4.20
CA SER A 98 -8.89 0.70 -3.99
C SER A 98 -9.91 0.98 -5.07
N GLU A 99 -10.80 1.94 -4.82
CA GLU A 99 -11.56 2.51 -5.93
C GLU A 99 -10.58 3.00 -7.01
N PRO A 100 -10.90 2.77 -8.30
CA PRO A 100 -10.09 3.28 -9.39
C PRO A 100 -10.01 4.80 -9.28
N ILE A 101 -8.80 5.36 -9.38
CA ILE A 101 -8.55 6.80 -9.40
C ILE A 101 -8.88 7.35 -10.80
N VAL A 102 -10.08 7.02 -11.28
CA VAL A 102 -10.68 7.64 -12.45
C VAL A 102 -11.56 8.72 -11.85
N GLU A 103 -11.08 9.98 -11.87
CA GLU A 103 -11.80 11.18 -11.41
C GLU A 103 -11.86 11.44 -9.88
N ARG A 104 -10.71 11.78 -9.27
CA ARG A 104 -10.69 12.59 -8.04
C ARG A 104 -10.08 13.97 -8.31
N PRO A 105 -10.87 14.98 -8.75
CA PRO A 105 -10.40 16.37 -8.90
C PRO A 105 -9.87 16.96 -7.59
N SER A 106 -10.34 16.46 -6.45
CA SER A 106 -10.01 16.96 -5.10
C SER A 106 -8.60 16.63 -4.61
N LEU A 107 -7.89 15.70 -5.26
CA LEU A 107 -6.48 15.40 -4.94
C LEU A 107 -5.49 16.17 -5.83
N GLN A 108 -5.97 17.01 -6.76
CA GLN A 108 -5.12 17.85 -7.64
C GLN A 108 -4.96 19.29 -7.14
N LYS A 109 -5.52 19.66 -5.99
CA LYS A 109 -5.22 20.93 -5.33
C LYS A 109 -4.56 20.67 -4.00
N GLU A 110 -3.23 20.73 -3.98
CA GLU A 110 -2.54 21.14 -2.76
C GLU A 110 -3.07 22.53 -2.39
N PRO A 111 -3.50 22.78 -1.14
CA PRO A 111 -3.72 24.14 -0.70
C PRO A 111 -2.36 24.83 -0.72
N LYS A 112 -2.19 25.77 -1.65
CA LYS A 112 -1.16 26.80 -1.51
C LYS A 112 -1.37 27.47 -0.15
N LEU A 113 -0.54 27.15 0.83
CA LEU A 113 -0.28 28.06 1.94
C LEU A 113 0.47 29.24 1.35
N GLU A 114 -0.25 30.21 0.81
CA GLU A 114 0.27 31.56 0.64
C GLU A 114 0.22 32.22 2.02
N GLY A 115 1.32 32.04 2.76
CA GLY A 115 1.59 32.76 3.99
C GLY A 115 1.90 34.22 3.70
N GLU A 116 1.11 35.08 4.33
CA GLU A 116 1.54 36.24 5.12
C GLU A 116 3.01 36.69 4.96
N LEU A 117 3.24 37.73 4.15
CA LEU A 117 3.76 39.04 4.59
C LEU A 117 3.54 40.11 3.51
#